data_AF-A0A7L2I6A5-F1
#
_entry.id   AF-A0A7L2I6A5-F1
#
_cell.length_a   1.000
_cell.length_b   1.000
_cell.length_c   1.000
_cell.angle_alpha   90.00
_cell.angle_beta   90.00
_cell.angle_gamma   90.00
#
_symmetry.space_group_name_H-M   'P 1'
#
loop_
_entity.id
_entity.type
_entity.pdbx_description
1 polymer ?
#
loop_
_entity_poly.entity_id
_entity_poly.type
_entity_poly.pdbx_seq_one_letter_code
_entity_poly.pdbx_strand_id
1 'polypeptide(L)'
;DFVKIAHPDFAFREAAEEACRNIGTMVEKLNTDVELCQSLRRLLADEIVVNSLDPETRRVAELFMFDFEISGIHLDEEKRKKAVNLNVRILDLCNEFLTGTHLPNKIDKHILPEHIRYNFTAEGNYLQVAGLHADCPDDLVREAAYKIFLYPNAEQLSCLEELLASRNSLAQLVGYDTFAHRALQGTMAKNPETVRQFLEKLSEQLSKRTQKDFEMMTKTKMKLNPQNSKLMPWDHPYYSGVLRAERYNIDPGLYCPFFSLGACMEGLNSLFSQLLGISLYAEQTQRGEVWSEDVRKLAVVHETEGLLGYIYCDFFQRPDKPHQDCHFTVRGGRLKENGEYQLPVVVLMLSLPHSTRSAPTLLSPGMMENLFHEMGHAMHSMLGRTRYQHVTGTRCPTDFAEVPSILMEYFANDYRVVNQFARHYKTGQ
;
A
#
# COMPACT_ATOMS: atom_id res chain seq x y z
N ASP A 1 -9.18 -11.04 -0.82
CA ASP A 1 -8.12 -10.17 -1.38
C ASP A 1 -6.70 -10.66 -1.19
N PHE A 2 -6.26 -11.02 0.02
CA PHE A 2 -4.88 -11.45 0.22
C PHE A 2 -4.47 -12.66 -0.66
N VAL A 3 -5.28 -13.72 -0.67
CA VAL A 3 -4.96 -14.97 -1.38
C VAL A 3 -4.78 -14.77 -2.88
N LYS A 4 -5.66 -13.99 -3.55
CA LYS A 4 -5.55 -13.72 -5.00
C LYS A 4 -4.24 -13.02 -5.39
N ILE A 5 -3.64 -12.29 -4.45
CA ILE A 5 -2.40 -11.53 -4.69
C ILE A 5 -1.17 -12.38 -4.37
N ALA A 6 -1.14 -13.03 -3.22
CA ALA A 6 0.11 -13.52 -2.63
C ALA A 6 0.25 -15.05 -2.65
N HIS A 7 -0.81 -15.82 -2.85
CA HIS A 7 -0.70 -17.28 -2.75
C HIS A 7 0.21 -17.84 -3.86
N PRO A 8 1.18 -18.73 -3.55
CA PRO A 8 2.12 -19.23 -4.55
C PRO A 8 1.46 -20.13 -5.61
N ASP A 9 0.43 -20.87 -5.23
CA ASP A 9 -0.34 -21.70 -6.16
C ASP A 9 -1.32 -20.85 -6.98
N PHE A 10 -1.21 -20.93 -8.31
CA PHE A 10 -2.08 -20.25 -9.26
C PHE A 10 -3.55 -20.63 -9.10
N ALA A 11 -3.88 -21.90 -8.85
CA ALA A 11 -5.27 -22.34 -8.72
C ALA A 11 -5.98 -21.67 -7.54
N PHE A 12 -5.26 -21.46 -6.44
CA PHE A 12 -5.79 -20.71 -5.30
C PHE A 12 -5.98 -19.23 -5.63
N ARG A 13 -5.07 -18.63 -6.41
CA ARG A 13 -5.19 -17.22 -6.81
C ARG A 13 -6.40 -17.00 -7.71
N GLU A 14 -6.55 -17.85 -8.73
CA GLU A 14 -7.68 -17.82 -9.67
C GLU A 14 -9.02 -18.00 -8.94
N ALA A 15 -9.12 -19.03 -8.08
CA ALA A 15 -10.32 -19.28 -7.29
C ALA A 15 -10.63 -18.11 -6.33
N ALA A 16 -9.60 -17.51 -5.71
CA ALA A 16 -9.77 -16.35 -4.84
C ALA A 16 -10.19 -15.09 -5.60
N GLU A 17 -9.79 -14.96 -6.87
CA GLU A 17 -10.21 -13.87 -7.74
C GLU A 17 -11.70 -13.99 -8.10
N GLU A 18 -12.15 -15.20 -8.47
CA GLU A 18 -13.57 -15.48 -8.69
C GLU A 18 -14.41 -15.23 -7.44
N ALA A 19 -13.94 -15.73 -6.28
CA ALA A 19 -14.61 -15.49 -5.00
C ALA A 19 -14.72 -13.99 -4.68
N CYS A 20 -13.67 -13.21 -4.98
CA CYS A 20 -13.66 -11.77 -4.79
C CYS A 20 -14.73 -11.07 -5.65
N ARG A 21 -14.86 -11.44 -6.93
CA ARG A 21 -15.91 -10.90 -7.83
C ARG A 21 -17.31 -11.23 -7.32
N ASN A 22 -17.53 -12.47 -6.88
CA ASN A 22 -18.82 -12.93 -6.38
C ASN A 22 -19.21 -12.20 -5.08
N ILE A 23 -18.28 -12.05 -4.14
CA ILE A 23 -18.49 -11.30 -2.89
C ILE A 23 -18.75 -9.83 -3.20
N GLY A 24 -17.96 -9.19 -4.08
CA GLY A 24 -18.17 -7.80 -4.47
C GLY A 24 -19.58 -7.58 -5.03
N THR A 25 -20.03 -8.46 -5.93
CA THR A 25 -21.40 -8.42 -6.47
C THR A 25 -22.47 -8.55 -5.38
N MET A 26 -22.25 -9.42 -4.39
CA MET A 26 -23.18 -9.57 -3.27
C MET A 26 -23.23 -8.33 -2.39
N VAL A 27 -22.08 -7.72 -2.10
CA VAL A 27 -21.99 -6.47 -1.32
C VAL A 27 -22.74 -5.34 -2.01
N GLU A 28 -22.58 -5.19 -3.33
CA GLU A 28 -23.32 -4.16 -4.10
C GLU A 28 -24.84 -4.39 -4.07
N LYS A 29 -25.29 -5.65 -4.10
CA LYS A 29 -26.72 -5.98 -3.93
C LYS A 29 -27.22 -5.60 -2.54
N LEU A 30 -26.45 -5.89 -1.49
CA LEU A 30 -26.81 -5.55 -0.11
C LEU A 30 -26.82 -4.02 0.10
N ASN A 31 -25.85 -3.30 -0.46
CA ASN A 31 -25.79 -1.83 -0.41
C ASN A 31 -26.89 -1.14 -1.23
N THR A 32 -27.63 -1.89 -2.05
CA THR A 32 -28.79 -1.39 -2.82
C THR A 32 -30.11 -2.03 -2.37
N ASP A 33 -30.11 -2.74 -1.24
CA ASP A 33 -31.29 -3.34 -0.65
C ASP A 33 -32.17 -2.28 0.05
N VAL A 34 -33.40 -2.15 -0.43
CA VAL A 34 -34.34 -1.12 0.03
C VAL A 34 -34.90 -1.45 1.41
N GLU A 35 -35.12 -2.72 1.75
CA GLU A 35 -35.68 -3.12 3.04
C GLU A 35 -34.68 -2.90 4.17
N LEU A 36 -33.40 -3.25 3.93
CA LEU A 36 -32.31 -2.98 4.87
C LEU A 36 -32.13 -1.47 5.10
N CYS A 37 -32.08 -0.69 4.01
CA CYS A 37 -31.97 0.77 4.14
C CYS A 37 -33.17 1.37 4.86
N GLN A 38 -34.41 0.96 4.55
CA GLN A 38 -35.60 1.45 5.24
C GLN A 38 -35.60 1.10 6.73
N SER A 39 -35.15 -0.11 7.09
CA SER A 39 -35.05 -0.53 8.49
C SER A 39 -34.07 0.35 9.27
N LEU A 40 -32.90 0.62 8.68
CA LEU A 40 -31.91 1.53 9.27
C LEU A 40 -32.42 2.97 9.33
N ARG A 41 -33.14 3.43 8.30
CA ARG A 41 -33.71 4.77 8.23
C ARG A 41 -34.80 4.98 9.29
N ARG A 42 -35.63 3.97 9.57
CA ARG A 42 -36.61 4.01 10.68
C ARG A 42 -35.91 4.12 12.03
N LEU A 43 -34.84 3.34 12.25
CA LEU A 43 -34.04 3.43 13.47
C LEU A 43 -33.42 4.81 13.64
N LEU A 44 -32.83 5.39 12.58
CA LEU A 44 -32.20 6.72 12.63
C LEU A 44 -33.20 7.89 12.75
N ALA A 45 -34.46 7.68 12.39
CA ALA A 45 -35.53 8.68 12.52
C ALA A 45 -36.17 8.70 13.93
N ASP A 46 -36.01 7.64 14.72
CA ASP A 46 -36.52 7.56 16.09
C ASP A 46 -35.50 8.17 17.06
N GLU A 47 -35.73 9.42 17.47
CA GLU A 47 -34.85 10.13 18.40
C GLU A 47 -34.67 9.41 19.74
N ILE A 48 -35.68 8.68 20.22
CA ILE A 48 -35.60 7.97 21.50
C ILE A 48 -34.62 6.81 21.37
N VAL A 49 -34.73 6.03 20.28
CA VAL A 49 -33.83 4.92 20.02
C VAL A 49 -32.41 5.44 19.76
N VAL A 50 -32.22 6.44 18.90
CA VAL A 50 -30.89 6.98 18.57
C VAL A 50 -30.18 7.52 19.81
N ASN A 51 -30.89 8.22 20.70
CA ASN A 51 -30.31 8.74 21.95
C ASN A 51 -30.01 7.64 22.98
N SER A 52 -30.59 6.45 22.83
CA SER A 52 -30.28 5.28 23.67
C SER A 52 -29.07 4.48 23.19
N LEU A 53 -28.63 4.66 21.94
CA LEU A 53 -27.47 3.97 21.38
C LEU A 53 -26.16 4.53 21.96
N ASP A 54 -25.20 3.64 22.19
CA ASP A 54 -23.84 4.09 22.48
C ASP A 54 -23.22 4.80 21.25
N PRO A 55 -22.22 5.67 21.46
CA PRO A 55 -21.61 6.45 20.37
C PRO A 55 -21.03 5.59 19.24
N GLU A 56 -20.48 4.41 19.55
CA GLU A 56 -19.89 3.53 18.54
C GLU A 56 -20.99 2.90 17.66
N THR A 57 -22.05 2.36 18.27
CA THR A 57 -23.20 1.80 17.54
C THR A 57 -23.85 2.85 16.65
N ARG A 58 -24.05 4.06 17.17
CA ARG A 58 -24.60 5.17 16.37
C ARG A 58 -23.70 5.50 15.18
N ARG A 59 -22.39 5.58 15.39
CA ARG A 59 -21.44 5.88 14.31
C ARG A 59 -21.46 4.82 13.22
N VAL A 60 -21.55 3.54 13.57
CA VAL A 60 -21.66 2.44 12.61
C VAL A 60 -22.97 2.51 11.82
N ALA A 61 -24.09 2.85 12.48
CA ALA A 61 -25.36 3.06 11.80
C ALA A 61 -25.30 4.22 10.79
N GLU A 62 -24.65 5.33 11.15
CA GLU A 62 -24.43 6.47 10.24
C GLU A 62 -23.55 6.09 9.04
N LEU A 63 -22.49 5.30 9.26
CA LEU A 63 -21.61 4.80 8.20
C LEU A 63 -22.35 3.87 7.23
N PHE A 64 -23.18 2.96 7.73
CA PHE A 64 -23.99 2.14 6.84
C PHE A 64 -24.98 2.96 6.03
N MET A 65 -25.63 3.97 6.64
CA MET A 65 -26.53 4.85 5.89
C MET A 65 -25.76 5.59 4.78
N PHE A 66 -24.56 6.07 5.09
CA PHE A 66 -23.66 6.68 4.12
C PHE A 66 -23.33 5.72 2.96
N ASP A 67 -23.04 4.45 3.25
CA ASP A 67 -22.75 3.43 2.22
C ASP A 67 -23.96 3.17 1.31
N PHE A 68 -25.18 3.16 1.85
CA PHE A 68 -26.41 3.07 1.04
C PHE A 68 -26.55 4.30 0.11
N GLU A 69 -26.33 5.49 0.64
CA GLU A 69 -26.49 6.75 -0.10
C GLU A 69 -25.48 6.87 -1.25
N ILE A 70 -24.21 6.58 -0.99
CA ILE A 70 -23.14 6.64 -2.01
C ILE A 70 -23.25 5.52 -3.06
N SER A 71 -23.99 4.45 -2.75
CA SER A 71 -24.35 3.37 -3.67
C SER A 71 -25.61 3.69 -4.48
N GLY A 72 -26.26 4.84 -4.24
CA GLY A 72 -27.40 5.30 -5.02
C GLY A 72 -28.74 4.69 -4.58
N ILE A 73 -28.89 4.27 -3.32
CA ILE A 73 -30.16 3.67 -2.82
C ILE A 73 -31.39 4.57 -3.06
N HIS A 74 -31.18 5.88 -3.10
CA HIS A 74 -32.20 6.90 -3.27
C HIS A 74 -32.74 6.97 -4.71
N LEU A 75 -32.06 6.32 -5.67
CA LEU A 75 -32.46 6.28 -7.07
C LEU A 75 -33.64 5.33 -7.29
N ASP A 76 -34.35 5.51 -8.41
CA ASP A 76 -35.36 4.55 -8.88
C ASP A 76 -34.73 3.20 -9.27
N GLU A 77 -35.53 2.14 -9.40
CA GLU A 77 -35.03 0.78 -9.62
C GLU A 77 -34.16 0.65 -10.88
N GLU A 78 -34.55 1.31 -11.97
CA GLU A 78 -33.80 1.28 -13.23
C GLU A 78 -32.46 2.00 -13.11
N LYS A 79 -32.43 3.16 -12.45
CA LYS A 79 -31.18 3.87 -12.15
C LYS A 79 -30.29 3.11 -11.16
N ARG A 80 -30.86 2.46 -10.15
CA ARG A 80 -30.10 1.60 -9.22
C ARG A 80 -29.42 0.44 -9.96
N LYS A 81 -30.14 -0.25 -10.84
CA LYS A 81 -29.55 -1.32 -11.69
C LYS A 81 -28.39 -0.77 -12.53
N LYS A 82 -28.54 0.43 -13.12
CA LYS A 82 -27.45 1.10 -13.85
C LYS A 82 -26.25 1.43 -12.96
N ALA A 83 -26.47 1.92 -11.74
CA ALA A 83 -25.40 2.22 -10.78
C ALA A 83 -24.62 0.95 -10.40
N VAL A 84 -25.32 -0.15 -10.11
CA VAL A 84 -24.70 -1.46 -9.82
C VAL A 84 -23.87 -1.95 -11.01
N ASN A 85 -24.41 -1.90 -12.23
CA ASN A 85 -23.68 -2.32 -13.43
C ASN A 85 -22.42 -1.46 -13.67
N LEU A 86 -22.49 -0.15 -13.43
CA LEU A 86 -21.34 0.75 -13.51
C LEU A 86 -20.28 0.42 -12.46
N ASN A 87 -20.67 0.14 -11.21
CA ASN A 87 -19.73 -0.28 -10.16
C ASN A 87 -18.99 -1.56 -10.54
N VAL A 88 -19.72 -2.58 -11.01
CA VAL A 88 -19.11 -3.83 -11.49
C VAL A 88 -18.15 -3.57 -12.63
N ARG A 89 -18.56 -2.78 -13.65
CA ARG A 89 -17.67 -2.44 -14.78
C ARG A 89 -16.42 -1.69 -14.34
N ILE A 90 -16.54 -0.75 -13.39
CA ILE A 90 -15.40 -0.02 -12.82
C ILE A 90 -14.43 -0.99 -12.13
N LEU A 91 -14.92 -1.94 -11.35
CA LEU A 91 -14.09 -2.95 -10.69
C LEU A 91 -13.33 -3.81 -11.71
N ASP A 92 -14.02 -4.28 -12.74
CA ASP A 92 -13.41 -5.09 -13.81
C ASP A 92 -12.33 -4.29 -14.55
N LEU A 93 -12.64 -3.06 -14.96
CA LEU A 93 -11.69 -2.15 -15.64
C LEU A 93 -10.49 -1.80 -14.75
N CYS A 94 -10.68 -1.66 -13.43
CA CYS A 94 -9.57 -1.43 -12.51
C CYS A 94 -8.61 -2.63 -12.46
N ASN A 95 -9.15 -3.85 -12.40
CA ASN A 95 -8.33 -5.07 -12.39
C ASN A 95 -7.61 -5.26 -13.73
N GLU A 96 -8.29 -5.04 -14.85
CA GLU A 96 -7.72 -5.12 -16.20
C GLU A 96 -6.57 -4.11 -16.37
N PHE A 97 -6.80 -2.86 -15.97
CA PHE A 97 -5.79 -1.80 -16.02
C PHE A 97 -4.58 -2.13 -15.12
N LEU A 98 -4.81 -2.50 -13.86
CA LEU A 98 -3.72 -2.86 -12.94
C LEU A 98 -2.88 -4.01 -13.48
N THR A 99 -3.52 -5.08 -13.96
CA THR A 99 -2.82 -6.23 -14.54
C THR A 99 -1.98 -5.82 -15.75
N GLY A 100 -2.54 -4.97 -16.63
CA GLY A 100 -1.83 -4.45 -17.79
C GLY A 100 -0.61 -3.59 -17.43
N THR A 101 -0.68 -2.80 -16.35
CA THR A 101 0.44 -1.94 -15.92
C THR A 101 1.65 -2.71 -15.37
N HIS A 102 1.47 -3.97 -14.96
CA HIS A 102 2.57 -4.82 -14.49
C HIS A 102 3.32 -5.55 -15.61
N LEU A 103 2.80 -5.50 -16.85
CA LEU A 103 3.45 -6.16 -17.98
C LEU A 103 4.63 -5.33 -18.49
N PRO A 104 5.81 -5.95 -18.69
CA PRO A 104 6.96 -5.26 -19.24
C PRO A 104 6.73 -4.88 -20.71
N ASN A 105 7.19 -3.70 -21.11
CA ASN A 105 7.19 -3.31 -22.51
C ASN A 105 8.29 -4.03 -23.28
N LYS A 106 8.01 -4.39 -24.53
CA LYS A 106 8.96 -5.06 -25.43
C LYS A 106 9.41 -4.12 -26.54
N ILE A 107 10.70 -4.14 -26.86
CA ILE A 107 11.27 -3.41 -27.99
C ILE A 107 12.18 -4.31 -28.81
N ASP A 108 12.23 -4.12 -30.13
CA ASP A 108 13.20 -4.83 -30.96
C ASP A 108 14.64 -4.44 -30.54
N LYS A 109 15.48 -5.45 -30.28
CA LYS A 109 16.85 -5.23 -29.78
C LYS A 109 17.71 -4.40 -30.72
N HIS A 110 17.43 -4.41 -32.03
CA HIS A 110 18.21 -3.67 -33.03
C HIS A 110 17.98 -2.15 -32.97
N ILE A 111 16.89 -1.70 -32.33
CA ILE A 111 16.62 -0.28 -32.11
C ILE A 111 17.55 0.31 -31.04
N LEU A 112 17.96 -0.50 -30.06
CA LEU A 112 18.84 -0.06 -28.98
C LEU A 112 20.32 -0.29 -29.32
N PRO A 113 21.24 0.63 -28.94
CA PRO A 113 22.67 0.43 -29.05
C PRO A 113 23.14 -0.85 -28.36
N GLU A 114 24.08 -1.57 -28.97
CA GLU A 114 24.53 -2.88 -28.45
C GLU A 114 25.08 -2.83 -27.02
N HIS A 115 25.79 -1.75 -26.68
CA HIS A 115 26.41 -1.56 -25.38
C HIS A 115 25.41 -1.33 -24.22
N ILE A 116 24.12 -1.09 -24.47
CA ILE A 116 23.14 -0.96 -23.38
C ILE A 116 22.23 -2.19 -23.24
N ARG A 117 22.24 -3.10 -24.23
CA ARG A 117 21.27 -4.21 -24.30
C ARG A 117 21.37 -5.18 -23.11
N TYR A 118 22.56 -5.36 -22.55
CA TYR A 118 22.78 -6.26 -21.41
C TYR A 118 22.10 -5.77 -20.12
N ASN A 119 21.65 -4.52 -20.06
CA ASN A 119 20.92 -3.99 -18.91
C ASN A 119 19.44 -4.40 -18.92
N PHE A 120 18.95 -5.00 -20.02
CA PHE A 120 17.56 -5.39 -20.19
C PHE A 120 17.45 -6.91 -20.41
N THR A 121 16.29 -7.48 -20.08
CA THR A 121 16.07 -8.93 -20.22
C THR A 121 15.82 -9.27 -21.69
N ALA A 122 16.66 -10.14 -22.27
CA ALA A 122 16.53 -10.55 -23.66
C ALA A 122 15.53 -11.71 -23.84
N GLU A 123 14.63 -11.56 -24.81
CA GLU A 123 13.65 -12.57 -25.22
C GLU A 123 13.69 -12.70 -26.76
N GLY A 124 14.58 -13.56 -27.27
CA GLY A 124 14.80 -13.75 -28.70
C GLY A 124 15.32 -12.49 -29.42
N ASN A 125 14.47 -11.86 -30.23
CA ASN A 125 14.80 -10.60 -30.93
C ASN A 125 14.32 -9.36 -30.18
N TYR A 126 13.66 -9.52 -29.04
CA TYR A 126 13.12 -8.43 -28.24
C TYR A 126 13.88 -8.27 -26.93
N LEU A 127 13.84 -7.05 -26.39
CA LEU A 127 14.27 -6.73 -25.04
C LEU A 127 13.03 -6.34 -24.22
N GLN A 128 12.91 -6.92 -23.03
CA GLN A 128 11.90 -6.55 -22.05
C GLN A 128 12.43 -5.45 -21.14
N VAL A 129 11.67 -4.36 -21.03
CA VAL A 129 11.94 -3.25 -20.11
C VAL A 129 10.86 -3.27 -19.03
N ALA A 130 11.22 -3.76 -17.85
CA ALA A 130 10.31 -3.95 -16.72
C ALA A 130 10.37 -2.83 -15.68
N GLY A 131 11.16 -1.78 -15.90
CA GLY A 131 11.28 -0.67 -14.97
C GLY A 131 12.10 0.49 -15.51
N LEU A 132 12.28 1.53 -14.68
CA LEU A 132 12.91 2.79 -15.08
C LEU A 132 14.44 2.77 -15.08
N HIS A 133 15.08 1.78 -14.45
CA HIS A 133 16.53 1.73 -14.25
C HIS A 133 17.12 3.05 -13.74
N ALA A 134 16.36 3.78 -12.90
CA ALA A 134 16.59 5.19 -12.63
C ALA A 134 17.90 5.48 -11.86
N ASP A 135 18.50 4.46 -11.25
CA ASP A 135 19.78 4.55 -10.54
C ASP A 135 20.99 4.12 -11.40
N CYS A 136 20.78 3.72 -12.65
CA CYS A 136 21.87 3.30 -13.54
C CYS A 136 22.81 4.48 -13.84
N PRO A 137 24.15 4.32 -13.74
CA PRO A 137 25.09 5.38 -14.07
C PRO A 137 25.05 5.84 -15.54
N ASP A 138 24.64 4.96 -16.45
CA ASP A 138 24.58 5.24 -17.87
C ASP A 138 23.30 6.02 -18.24
N ASP A 139 23.49 7.25 -18.74
CA ASP A 139 22.41 8.13 -19.20
C ASP A 139 21.53 7.48 -20.28
N LEU A 140 22.11 6.72 -21.21
CA LEU A 140 21.37 6.08 -22.29
C LEU A 140 20.48 4.94 -21.80
N VAL A 141 20.94 4.21 -20.77
CA VAL A 141 20.11 3.16 -20.12
C VAL A 141 18.91 3.81 -19.44
N ARG A 142 19.12 4.88 -18.66
CA ARG A 142 18.02 5.61 -18.00
C ARG A 142 17.04 6.20 -19.00
N GLU A 143 17.55 6.81 -20.07
CA GLU A 143 16.72 7.39 -21.13
C GLU A 143 15.88 6.33 -21.86
N ALA A 144 16.53 5.24 -22.29
CA ALA A 144 15.85 4.14 -22.99
C ALA A 144 14.79 3.51 -22.08
N ALA A 145 15.15 3.21 -20.84
CA ALA A 145 14.24 2.66 -19.86
C ALA A 145 13.03 3.57 -19.62
N TYR A 146 13.25 4.86 -19.36
CA TYR A 146 12.17 5.84 -19.16
C TYR A 146 11.23 5.92 -20.37
N LYS A 147 11.78 6.05 -21.58
CA LYS A 147 10.98 6.23 -22.80
C LYS A 147 10.20 4.98 -23.19
N ILE A 148 10.76 3.79 -22.96
CA ILE A 148 10.14 2.52 -23.32
C ILE A 148 9.15 2.09 -22.24
N PHE A 149 9.54 2.14 -20.97
CA PHE A 149 8.70 1.72 -19.85
C PHE A 149 7.46 2.60 -19.71
N LEU A 150 7.60 3.92 -19.85
CA LEU A 150 6.49 4.87 -19.79
C LEU A 150 5.86 5.15 -21.17
N TYR A 151 6.19 4.36 -22.19
CA TYR A 151 5.60 4.53 -23.51
C TYR A 151 4.08 4.27 -23.44
N PRO A 152 3.23 5.12 -24.05
CA PRO A 152 1.80 4.91 -24.04
C PRO A 152 1.42 3.57 -24.68
N ASN A 153 0.68 2.74 -23.94
CA ASN A 153 0.04 1.55 -24.48
C ASN A 153 -1.40 1.91 -24.86
N ALA A 154 -1.77 1.71 -26.13
CA ALA A 154 -3.07 2.10 -26.66
C ALA A 154 -4.24 1.34 -26.01
N GLU A 155 -4.07 0.05 -25.71
CA GLU A 155 -5.08 -0.77 -25.04
C GLU A 155 -5.29 -0.29 -23.60
N GLN A 156 -4.20 -0.03 -22.88
CA GLN A 156 -4.26 0.52 -21.52
C GLN A 156 -4.86 1.93 -21.48
N LEU A 157 -4.57 2.76 -22.47
CA LEU A 157 -5.16 4.08 -22.60
C LEU A 157 -6.68 3.99 -22.82
N SER A 158 -7.12 3.11 -23.73
CA SER A 158 -8.55 2.86 -23.97
C SER A 158 -9.26 2.35 -22.71
N CYS A 159 -8.63 1.42 -21.98
CA CYS A 159 -9.15 0.91 -20.71
C CYS A 159 -9.28 2.03 -19.67
N LEU A 160 -8.27 2.91 -19.56
CA LEU A 160 -8.30 4.05 -18.65
C LEU A 160 -9.38 5.07 -19.02
N GLU A 161 -9.55 5.38 -20.30
CA GLU A 161 -10.62 6.27 -20.77
C GLU A 161 -12.01 5.73 -20.42
N GLU A 162 -12.24 4.43 -20.64
CA GLU A 162 -13.51 3.80 -20.27
C GLU A 162 -13.72 3.79 -18.75
N LEU A 163 -12.65 3.56 -17.97
CA LEU A 163 -12.70 3.60 -16.51
C LEU A 163 -13.07 5.01 -16.01
N LEU A 164 -12.45 6.05 -16.55
CA LEU A 164 -12.73 7.44 -16.19
C LEU A 164 -14.14 7.86 -16.60
N ALA A 165 -14.59 7.48 -17.81
CA ALA A 165 -15.95 7.73 -18.28
C ALA A 165 -16.99 7.04 -17.38
N SER A 166 -16.78 5.77 -17.05
CA SER A 166 -17.66 4.99 -16.17
C SER A 166 -17.75 5.60 -14.76
N ARG A 167 -16.60 6.02 -14.20
CA ARG A 167 -16.54 6.75 -12.91
C ARG A 167 -17.32 8.06 -12.96
N ASN A 168 -17.19 8.83 -14.04
CA ASN A 168 -17.93 10.07 -14.21
C ASN A 168 -19.44 9.82 -14.32
N SER A 169 -19.87 8.87 -15.15
CA SER A 169 -21.29 8.50 -15.30
C SER A 169 -21.89 8.03 -13.97
N LEU A 170 -21.16 7.23 -13.19
CA LEU A 170 -21.60 6.80 -11.86
C LEU A 170 -21.78 8.00 -10.92
N ALA A 171 -20.79 8.89 -10.85
CA ALA A 171 -20.85 10.06 -9.97
C ALA A 171 -22.05 10.96 -10.28
N GLN A 172 -22.28 11.26 -11.57
CA GLN A 172 -23.42 12.05 -12.01
C GLN A 172 -24.75 11.34 -11.72
N LEU A 173 -24.80 10.02 -11.90
CA LEU A 173 -26.01 9.22 -11.66
C LEU A 173 -26.43 9.24 -10.19
N VAL A 174 -25.46 9.19 -9.26
CA VAL A 174 -25.71 9.23 -7.81
C VAL A 174 -25.70 10.65 -7.21
N GLY A 175 -25.68 11.69 -8.05
CA GLY A 175 -25.89 13.08 -7.64
C GLY A 175 -24.64 13.88 -7.25
N TYR A 176 -23.44 13.46 -7.66
CA TYR A 176 -22.19 14.18 -7.44
C TYR A 176 -21.70 14.86 -8.72
N ASP A 177 -21.08 16.04 -8.58
CA ASP A 177 -20.53 16.80 -9.72
C ASP A 177 -19.39 16.06 -10.44
N THR A 178 -18.53 15.40 -9.66
CA THR A 178 -17.43 14.59 -10.18
C THR A 178 -17.19 13.36 -9.32
N PHE A 179 -16.49 12.36 -9.86
CA PHE A 179 -16.10 11.18 -9.09
C PHE A 179 -15.21 11.53 -7.87
N ALA A 180 -14.42 12.61 -7.95
CA ALA A 180 -13.60 13.06 -6.82
C ALA A 180 -14.47 13.56 -5.65
N HIS A 181 -15.56 14.29 -5.91
CA HIS A 181 -16.52 14.68 -4.86
C HIS A 181 -17.15 13.46 -4.19
N ARG A 182 -17.46 12.41 -4.97
CA ARG A 182 -17.96 11.15 -4.43
C ARG A 182 -16.91 10.43 -3.57
N ALA A 183 -15.70 10.23 -4.10
CA ALA A 183 -14.65 9.45 -3.47
C ALA A 183 -14.11 10.10 -2.18
N LEU A 184 -14.05 11.43 -2.13
CA LEU A 184 -13.50 12.17 -0.99
C LEU A 184 -14.50 12.37 0.16
N GLN A 185 -15.79 12.14 -0.07
CA GLN A 185 -16.84 12.42 0.93
C GLN A 185 -16.64 11.67 2.26
N GLY A 186 -16.08 10.44 2.20
CA GLY A 186 -15.76 9.62 3.36
C GLY A 186 -14.39 9.89 3.98
N THR A 187 -13.60 10.83 3.44
CA THR A 187 -12.24 11.11 3.87
C THR A 187 -12.15 12.38 4.74
N MET A 188 -11.02 12.62 5.40
CA MET A 188 -10.78 13.86 6.15
C MET A 188 -10.83 15.11 5.26
N ALA A 189 -10.32 14.99 4.02
CA ALA A 189 -10.31 16.09 3.05
C ALA A 189 -11.71 16.49 2.54
N LYS A 190 -12.67 15.56 2.52
CA LYS A 190 -14.09 15.74 2.15
C LYS A 190 -14.39 16.12 0.70
N ASN A 191 -13.60 16.99 0.06
CA ASN A 191 -13.87 17.51 -1.28
C ASN A 191 -12.59 17.82 -2.07
N PRO A 192 -12.64 17.83 -3.42
CA PRO A 192 -11.47 18.05 -4.27
C PRO A 192 -10.88 19.46 -4.16
N GLU A 193 -11.67 20.46 -3.77
CA GLU A 193 -11.21 21.84 -3.58
C GLU A 193 -10.22 21.93 -2.42
N THR A 194 -10.51 21.24 -1.31
CA THR A 194 -9.62 21.16 -0.15
C THR A 194 -8.31 20.46 -0.53
N VAL A 195 -8.40 19.36 -1.30
CA VAL A 195 -7.20 18.65 -1.81
C VAL A 195 -6.38 19.56 -2.73
N ARG A 196 -7.03 20.28 -3.66
CA ARG A 196 -6.37 21.20 -4.58
C ARG A 196 -5.65 22.33 -3.83
N GLN A 197 -6.34 22.98 -2.88
CA GLN A 197 -5.74 24.04 -2.05
C GLN A 197 -4.54 23.53 -1.25
N PHE A 198 -4.62 22.31 -0.70
CA PHE A 198 -3.51 21.68 0.00
C PHE A 198 -2.30 21.46 -0.93
N LEU A 199 -2.51 20.87 -2.12
CA LEU A 199 -1.46 20.59 -3.09
C LEU A 199 -0.81 21.87 -3.64
N GLU A 200 -1.61 22.90 -3.93
CA GLU A 200 -1.13 24.20 -4.40
C GLU A 200 -0.27 24.88 -3.34
N LYS A 201 -0.74 24.93 -2.09
CA LYS A 201 0.03 25.50 -0.97
C LYS A 201 1.32 24.72 -0.74
N LEU A 202 1.28 23.39 -0.79
CA LEU A 202 2.46 22.55 -0.65
C LEU A 202 3.49 22.84 -1.76
N SER A 203 3.02 22.91 -3.01
CA SER A 203 3.86 23.24 -4.17
C SER A 203 4.52 24.62 -4.03
N GLU A 204 3.77 25.63 -3.61
CA GLU A 204 4.28 26.99 -3.38
C GLU A 204 5.39 27.01 -2.32
N GLN A 205 5.15 26.35 -1.17
CA GLN A 205 6.11 26.31 -0.06
C GLN A 205 7.39 25.54 -0.40
N LEU A 206 7.28 24.49 -1.22
CA LEU A 206 8.42 23.65 -1.61
C LEU A 206 9.18 24.21 -2.83
N SER A 207 8.55 25.05 -3.66
CA SER A 207 9.10 25.53 -4.93
C SER A 207 10.55 26.04 -4.84
N LYS A 208 10.85 26.91 -3.86
CA LYS A 208 12.21 27.46 -3.68
C LYS A 208 13.24 26.39 -3.30
N ARG A 209 12.85 25.37 -2.53
CA ARG A 209 13.74 24.28 -2.14
C ARG A 209 13.97 23.32 -3.31
N THR A 210 12.89 22.95 -3.99
CA THR A 210 12.91 22.13 -5.21
C THR A 210 13.79 22.76 -6.29
N GLN A 211 13.70 24.08 -6.51
CA GLN A 211 14.55 24.79 -7.47
C GLN A 211 16.04 24.66 -7.13
N LYS A 212 16.41 24.77 -5.84
CA LYS A 212 17.79 24.55 -5.40
C LYS A 212 18.25 23.12 -5.64
N ASP A 213 17.38 22.14 -5.40
CA ASP A 213 17.69 20.73 -5.66
C ASP A 213 17.94 20.48 -7.15
N PHE A 214 17.11 21.06 -8.03
CA PHE A 214 17.32 21.04 -9.49
C PHE A 214 18.62 21.72 -9.94
N GLU A 215 18.96 22.87 -9.37
CA GLU A 215 20.23 23.55 -9.65
C GLU A 215 21.44 22.72 -9.24
N MET A 216 21.37 22.05 -8.09
CA MET A 216 22.42 21.16 -7.62
C MET A 216 22.57 19.95 -8.54
N MET A 217 21.47 19.29 -8.91
CA MET A 217 21.50 18.15 -9.85
C MET A 217 22.05 18.57 -11.22
N THR A 218 21.65 19.74 -11.72
CA THR A 218 22.14 20.27 -13.00
C THR A 218 23.65 20.51 -12.97
N LYS A 219 24.18 21.13 -11.90
CA LYS A 219 25.63 21.35 -11.73
C LYS A 219 26.39 20.02 -11.64
N THR A 220 25.86 19.04 -10.93
CA THR A 220 26.48 17.71 -10.82
C THR A 220 26.47 17.00 -12.18
N LYS A 221 25.38 17.06 -12.94
CA LYS A 221 25.32 16.52 -14.30
C LYS A 221 26.33 17.19 -15.23
N MET A 222 26.42 18.52 -15.22
CA MET A 222 27.42 19.28 -15.99
C MET A 222 28.86 18.85 -15.69
N LYS A 223 29.16 18.54 -14.42
CA LYS A 223 30.49 18.08 -13.98
C LYS A 223 30.77 16.64 -14.43
N LEU A 224 29.81 15.73 -14.28
CA LEU A 224 30.01 14.30 -14.54
C LEU A 224 29.83 13.91 -16.01
N ASN A 225 28.95 14.60 -16.74
CA ASN A 225 28.70 14.37 -18.16
C ASN A 225 28.61 15.71 -18.92
N PRO A 226 29.75 16.37 -19.22
CA PRO A 226 29.75 17.65 -19.92
C PRO A 226 29.15 17.59 -21.33
N GLN A 227 29.20 16.41 -21.98
CA GLN A 227 28.69 16.20 -23.34
C GLN A 227 27.16 16.17 -23.38
N ASN A 228 26.52 15.72 -22.31
CA ASN A 228 25.06 15.76 -22.14
C ASN A 228 24.73 16.47 -20.82
N SER A 229 24.82 17.80 -20.80
CA SER A 229 24.74 18.58 -19.57
C SER A 229 23.31 18.96 -19.15
N LYS A 230 22.32 18.73 -20.01
CA LYS A 230 20.92 19.07 -19.71
C LYS A 230 20.31 18.01 -18.81
N LEU A 231 19.73 18.44 -17.68
CA LEU A 231 18.97 17.57 -16.81
C LEU A 231 17.63 17.19 -17.47
N MET A 232 17.36 15.90 -17.54
CA MET A 232 16.18 15.29 -18.15
C MET A 232 15.35 14.54 -17.10
N PRO A 233 14.07 14.24 -17.35
CA PRO A 233 13.19 13.61 -16.35
C PRO A 233 13.70 12.29 -15.74
N TRP A 234 14.46 11.51 -16.51
CA TRP A 234 15.05 10.23 -16.08
C TRP A 234 16.34 10.39 -15.27
N ASP A 235 16.83 11.62 -15.09
CA ASP A 235 18.07 11.89 -14.36
C ASP A 235 17.85 12.13 -12.87
N HIS A 236 16.65 12.54 -12.45
CA HIS A 236 16.43 13.05 -11.10
C HIS A 236 16.77 12.02 -10.00
N PRO A 237 16.34 10.74 -10.10
CA PRO A 237 16.66 9.75 -9.07
C PRO A 237 18.18 9.51 -8.97
N TYR A 238 18.85 9.33 -10.10
CA TYR A 238 20.31 9.12 -10.15
C TYR A 238 21.08 10.28 -9.52
N TYR A 239 20.89 11.53 -9.97
CA TYR A 239 21.68 12.65 -9.44
C TYR A 239 21.30 13.03 -8.01
N SER A 240 20.06 12.79 -7.58
CA SER A 240 19.70 12.87 -6.16
C SER A 240 20.49 11.86 -5.33
N GLY A 241 20.61 10.61 -5.82
CA GLY A 241 21.46 9.57 -5.22
C GLY A 241 22.93 9.95 -5.17
N VAL A 242 23.50 10.46 -6.27
CA VAL A 242 24.88 10.94 -6.34
C VAL A 242 25.13 12.08 -5.35
N LEU A 243 24.25 13.08 -5.30
CA LEU A 243 24.37 14.20 -4.36
C LEU A 243 24.32 13.74 -2.90
N ARG A 244 23.47 12.77 -2.58
CA ARG A 244 23.43 12.16 -1.24
C ARG A 244 24.73 11.41 -0.96
N ALA A 245 25.22 10.61 -1.89
CA ALA A 245 26.48 9.87 -1.74
C ALA A 245 27.68 10.82 -1.56
N GLU A 246 27.79 11.88 -2.36
CA GLU A 246 28.87 12.88 -2.24
C GLU A 246 28.80 13.64 -0.90
N ARG A 247 27.61 14.00 -0.44
CA ARG A 247 27.45 14.78 0.82
C ARG A 247 27.72 13.96 2.07
N TYR A 248 27.25 12.72 2.08
CA TYR A 248 27.25 11.90 3.29
C TYR A 248 28.33 10.81 3.28
N ASN A 249 28.97 10.54 2.13
CA ASN A 249 30.00 9.54 1.93
C ASN A 249 29.63 8.16 2.51
N ILE A 250 28.37 7.75 2.33
CA ILE A 250 27.83 6.53 2.93
C ILE A 250 27.75 5.43 1.87
N ASP A 251 28.65 4.47 1.94
CA ASP A 251 28.57 3.21 1.19
C ASP A 251 27.55 2.27 1.86
N PRO A 252 26.53 1.76 1.13
CA PRO A 252 25.63 0.71 1.60
C PRO A 252 26.30 -0.48 2.26
N GLY A 253 27.48 -0.88 1.77
CA GLY A 253 28.28 -1.95 2.36
C GLY A 253 28.69 -1.71 3.81
N LEU A 254 28.72 -0.44 4.26
CA LEU A 254 29.12 -0.07 5.61
C LEU A 254 28.00 -0.15 6.64
N TYR A 255 26.74 0.11 6.25
CA TYR A 255 25.62 0.16 7.21
C TYR A 255 24.65 -1.01 7.11
N CYS A 256 24.42 -1.60 5.92
CA CYS A 256 23.52 -2.76 5.78
C CYS A 256 23.87 -3.92 6.74
N PRO A 257 25.15 -4.20 7.05
CA PRO A 257 25.51 -5.22 8.05
C PRO A 257 24.94 -5.00 9.46
N PHE A 258 24.56 -3.77 9.82
CA PHE A 258 23.97 -3.44 11.13
C PHE A 258 22.45 -3.66 11.18
N PHE A 259 21.82 -3.85 10.02
CA PHE A 259 20.37 -3.96 9.87
C PHE A 259 19.97 -5.38 9.43
N SER A 260 20.34 -6.38 10.22
CA SER A 260 19.78 -7.72 10.01
C SER A 260 18.27 -7.70 10.32
N LEU A 261 17.47 -8.47 9.57
CA LEU A 261 16.03 -8.58 9.82
C LEU A 261 15.72 -8.93 11.29
N GLY A 262 16.50 -9.82 11.89
CA GLY A 262 16.36 -10.18 13.30
C GLY A 262 16.58 -8.99 14.25
N ALA A 263 17.66 -8.22 14.03
CA ALA A 263 17.94 -7.03 14.84
C ALA A 263 16.85 -5.96 14.67
N CYS A 264 16.33 -5.75 13.45
CA CYS A 264 15.24 -4.82 13.21
C CYS A 264 13.93 -5.26 13.92
N MET A 265 13.62 -6.56 13.91
CA MET A 265 12.47 -7.11 14.64
C MET A 265 12.62 -7.00 16.16
N GLU A 266 13.83 -7.19 16.69
CA GLU A 266 14.14 -6.95 18.11
C GLU A 266 13.98 -5.46 18.46
N GLY A 267 14.42 -4.57 17.57
CA GLY A 267 14.20 -3.13 17.68
C GLY A 267 12.72 -2.76 17.76
N LEU A 268 11.89 -3.31 16.87
CA LEU A 268 10.44 -3.14 16.90
C LEU A 268 9.83 -3.65 18.22
N ASN A 269 10.24 -4.84 18.66
CA ASN A 269 9.76 -5.40 19.92
C ASN A 269 10.12 -4.53 21.13
N SER A 270 11.37 -4.04 21.20
CA SER A 270 11.80 -3.14 22.27
C SER A 270 11.05 -1.81 22.23
N LEU A 271 10.87 -1.24 21.03
CA LEU A 271 10.13 0.01 20.83
C LEU A 271 8.67 -0.12 21.29
N PHE A 272 7.98 -1.18 20.87
CA PHE A 272 6.58 -1.41 21.27
C PHE A 272 6.42 -1.78 22.74
N SER A 273 7.39 -2.49 23.32
CA SER A 273 7.36 -2.78 24.75
C SER A 273 7.45 -1.48 25.56
N GLN A 274 8.34 -0.56 25.18
CA GLN A 274 8.52 0.71 25.89
C GLN A 274 7.40 1.72 25.64
N LEU A 275 6.88 1.80 24.41
CA LEU A 275 5.87 2.80 24.04
C LEU A 275 4.43 2.34 24.34
N LEU A 276 4.15 1.05 24.17
CA LEU A 276 2.80 0.51 24.10
C LEU A 276 2.57 -0.67 25.06
N GLY A 277 3.57 -1.10 25.84
CA GLY A 277 3.45 -2.28 26.69
C GLY A 277 3.26 -3.59 25.90
N ILE A 278 3.64 -3.61 24.61
CA ILE A 278 3.42 -4.76 23.70
C ILE A 278 4.71 -5.55 23.54
N SER A 279 4.59 -6.88 23.57
CA SER A 279 5.64 -7.83 23.20
C SER A 279 5.19 -8.70 22.02
N LEU A 280 6.13 -8.97 21.12
CA LEU A 280 5.96 -9.83 19.94
C LEU A 280 6.61 -11.19 20.22
N TYR A 281 5.81 -12.24 20.26
CA TYR A 281 6.28 -13.61 20.49
C TYR A 281 6.16 -14.43 19.22
N ALA A 282 7.26 -15.04 18.77
CA ALA A 282 7.21 -16.00 17.68
C ALA A 282 6.47 -17.27 18.10
N GLU A 283 5.46 -17.66 17.32
CA GLU A 283 4.72 -18.91 17.52
C GLU A 283 4.95 -19.86 16.36
N GLN A 284 4.92 -21.17 16.67
CA GLN A 284 4.97 -22.19 15.65
C GLN A 284 3.64 -22.27 14.90
N THR A 285 3.74 -22.39 13.59
CA THR A 285 2.58 -22.59 12.72
C THR A 285 2.19 -24.06 12.69
N GLN A 286 0.89 -24.31 12.56
CA GLN A 286 0.33 -25.65 12.40
C GLN A 286 0.37 -26.06 10.93
N ARG A 287 0.30 -27.37 10.69
CA ARG A 287 0.28 -27.92 9.33
C ARG A 287 -0.94 -27.39 8.57
N GLY A 288 -0.70 -26.71 7.45
CA GLY A 288 -1.75 -26.11 6.62
C GLY A 288 -2.24 -24.73 7.09
N GLU A 289 -1.66 -24.15 8.14
CA GLU A 289 -2.02 -22.80 8.62
C GLU A 289 -1.48 -21.68 7.72
N VAL A 290 -0.35 -21.92 7.04
CA VAL A 290 0.35 -20.94 6.21
C VAL A 290 0.41 -21.35 4.74
N TRP A 291 0.44 -20.35 3.85
CA TRP A 291 0.52 -20.52 2.39
C TRP A 291 1.95 -20.70 1.86
N SER A 292 2.97 -20.47 2.69
CA SER A 292 4.38 -20.67 2.35
C SER A 292 5.18 -21.02 3.61
N GLU A 293 6.24 -21.83 3.45
CA GLU A 293 7.09 -22.30 4.55
C GLU A 293 7.90 -21.17 5.22
N ASP A 294 8.14 -20.09 4.50
CA ASP A 294 8.88 -18.93 5.00
C ASP A 294 8.03 -17.98 5.84
N VAL A 295 6.71 -18.18 5.89
CA VAL A 295 5.81 -17.36 6.71
C VAL A 295 6.08 -17.62 8.18
N ARG A 296 6.17 -16.54 8.97
CA ARG A 296 6.33 -16.60 10.42
C ARG A 296 5.10 -16.04 11.11
N LYS A 297 4.67 -16.66 12.20
CA LYS A 297 3.55 -16.20 13.00
C LYS A 297 4.06 -15.51 14.26
N LEU A 298 3.54 -14.32 14.53
CA LEU A 298 3.80 -13.57 15.76
C LEU A 298 2.50 -13.40 16.54
N ALA A 299 2.53 -13.74 17.82
CA ALA A 299 1.53 -13.34 18.79
C ALA A 299 1.87 -11.95 19.33
N VAL A 300 0.87 -11.06 19.32
CA VAL A 300 0.98 -9.71 19.87
C VAL A 300 0.35 -9.72 21.26
N VAL A 301 1.16 -9.48 22.29
CA VAL A 301 0.72 -9.60 23.69
C VAL A 301 0.97 -8.30 24.42
N HIS A 302 -0.07 -7.75 25.03
CA HIS A 302 0.02 -6.61 25.93
C HIS A 302 0.32 -7.08 27.36
N GLU A 303 1.13 -6.32 28.07
CA GLU A 303 1.56 -6.64 29.44
C GLU A 303 0.41 -6.82 30.44
N THR A 304 -0.70 -6.11 30.27
CA THR A 304 -1.88 -6.19 31.16
C THR A 304 -3.12 -6.78 30.52
N GLU A 305 -3.28 -6.65 29.19
CA GLU A 305 -4.49 -7.10 28.49
C GLU A 305 -4.35 -8.51 27.92
N GLY A 306 -3.12 -9.08 27.95
CA GLY A 306 -2.82 -10.38 27.38
C GLY A 306 -2.79 -10.35 25.85
N LEU A 307 -3.19 -11.45 25.23
CA LEU A 307 -3.11 -11.62 23.77
C LEU A 307 -4.05 -10.66 23.03
N LEU A 308 -3.49 -9.82 22.17
CA LEU A 308 -4.21 -8.85 21.33
C LEU A 308 -4.51 -9.37 19.92
N GLY A 309 -3.71 -10.29 19.38
CA GLY A 309 -3.93 -10.84 18.05
C GLY A 309 -2.68 -11.46 17.44
N TYR A 310 -2.75 -11.71 16.13
CA TYR A 310 -1.68 -12.41 15.41
C TYR A 310 -1.27 -11.69 14.13
N ILE A 311 0.04 -11.65 13.87
CA ILE A 311 0.65 -11.15 12.64
C ILE A 311 1.29 -12.33 11.92
N TYR A 312 0.95 -12.51 10.65
CA TYR A 312 1.66 -13.42 9.75
C TYR A 312 2.63 -12.62 8.91
N CYS A 313 3.92 -12.83 9.13
CA CYS A 313 5.00 -12.15 8.44
C CYS A 313 5.40 -12.95 7.20
N ASP A 314 5.10 -12.41 6.03
CA ASP A 314 5.50 -12.92 4.73
C ASP A 314 6.56 -11.99 4.12
N PHE A 315 7.78 -12.13 4.63
CA PHE A 315 8.85 -11.17 4.41
C PHE A 315 9.56 -11.29 3.06
N PHE A 316 9.66 -12.49 2.50
CA PHE A 316 10.63 -12.75 1.45
C PHE A 316 10.04 -12.71 0.05
N GLN A 317 10.89 -12.34 -0.91
CA GLN A 317 10.62 -12.46 -2.34
C GLN A 317 10.40 -13.91 -2.74
N ARG A 318 9.44 -14.15 -3.63
CA ARG A 318 9.23 -15.44 -4.29
C ARG A 318 8.64 -15.23 -5.68
N PRO A 319 8.74 -16.22 -6.58
CA PRO A 319 8.06 -16.16 -7.88
C PRO A 319 6.58 -15.80 -7.72
N ASP A 320 6.11 -14.95 -8.63
CA ASP A 320 4.73 -14.48 -8.74
C ASP A 320 4.13 -13.72 -7.54
N LYS A 321 4.91 -13.48 -6.47
CA LYS A 321 4.54 -12.53 -5.43
C LYS A 321 4.88 -11.11 -5.93
N PRO A 322 3.95 -10.15 -5.83
CA PRO A 322 4.24 -8.78 -6.26
C PRO A 322 5.36 -8.17 -5.40
N HIS A 323 6.16 -7.31 -6.03
CA HIS A 323 7.21 -6.53 -5.35
C HIS A 323 6.60 -5.30 -4.68
N GLN A 324 5.69 -5.55 -3.74
CA GLN A 324 5.00 -4.53 -2.96
C GLN A 324 5.03 -4.92 -1.49
N ASP A 325 5.36 -3.93 -0.66
CA ASP A 325 5.24 -4.01 0.78
C ASP A 325 3.83 -3.54 1.16
N CYS A 326 3.12 -4.33 1.97
CA CYS A 326 1.76 -4.00 2.39
C CYS A 326 1.26 -4.82 3.59
N HIS A 327 0.29 -4.24 4.29
CA HIS A 327 -0.48 -4.84 5.37
C HIS A 327 -1.88 -5.28 4.90
N PHE A 328 -2.27 -6.51 5.22
CA PHE A 328 -3.63 -7.02 5.00
C PHE A 328 -4.32 -7.39 6.31
N THR A 329 -5.58 -6.98 6.46
CA THR A 329 -6.45 -7.50 7.51
C THR A 329 -7.19 -8.75 7.01
N VAL A 330 -6.84 -9.93 7.54
CA VAL A 330 -7.53 -11.20 7.24
C VAL A 330 -8.76 -11.36 8.12
N ARG A 331 -8.64 -10.98 9.39
CA ARG A 331 -9.74 -10.96 10.35
C ARG A 331 -9.67 -9.67 11.16
N GLY A 332 -10.77 -8.90 11.19
CA GLY A 332 -10.87 -7.70 12.03
C GLY A 332 -11.23 -8.04 13.48
N GLY A 333 -10.91 -7.12 14.39
CA GLY A 333 -11.35 -7.18 15.78
C GLY A 333 -12.86 -6.90 15.89
N ARG A 334 -13.56 -7.61 16.80
CA ARG A 334 -14.96 -7.29 17.15
C ARG A 334 -15.38 -7.95 18.46
N LEU A 335 -16.42 -7.42 19.08
CA LEU A 335 -17.13 -8.11 20.16
C LEU A 335 -18.11 -9.14 19.56
N LYS A 336 -18.03 -10.39 20.01
CA LYS A 336 -18.98 -11.45 19.64
C LYS A 336 -20.23 -11.37 20.53
N GLU A 337 -21.32 -11.99 20.09
CA GLU A 337 -22.59 -12.03 20.83
C GLU A 337 -22.46 -12.69 22.21
N ASN A 338 -21.52 -13.64 22.36
CA ASN A 338 -21.22 -14.31 23.63
C ASN A 338 -20.37 -13.45 24.60
N GLY A 339 -20.07 -12.19 24.25
CA GLY A 339 -19.25 -11.28 25.05
C GLY A 339 -17.74 -11.46 24.90
N GLU A 340 -17.28 -12.46 24.15
CA GLU A 340 -15.84 -12.63 23.88
C GLU A 340 -15.35 -11.70 22.77
N TYR A 341 -14.12 -11.22 22.90
CA TYR A 341 -13.49 -10.45 21.85
C TYR A 341 -12.87 -11.36 20.77
N GLN A 342 -13.26 -11.17 19.51
CA GLN A 342 -12.60 -11.78 18.36
C GLN A 342 -11.30 -11.03 18.09
N LEU A 343 -10.16 -11.73 18.21
CA LEU A 343 -8.85 -11.13 17.99
C LEU A 343 -8.57 -10.92 16.50
N PRO A 344 -8.00 -9.76 16.12
CA PRO A 344 -7.55 -9.50 14.76
C PRO A 344 -6.45 -10.48 14.31
N VAL A 345 -6.44 -10.74 13.00
CA VAL A 345 -5.40 -11.50 12.30
C VAL A 345 -5.01 -10.70 11.07
N VAL A 346 -3.73 -10.37 10.97
CA VAL A 346 -3.20 -9.56 9.87
C VAL A 346 -2.02 -10.26 9.21
N VAL A 347 -1.76 -9.90 7.96
CA VAL A 347 -0.57 -10.31 7.21
C VAL A 347 0.27 -9.08 6.94
N LEU A 348 1.55 -9.17 7.28
CA LEU A 348 2.55 -8.18 6.91
C LEU A 348 3.37 -8.79 5.77
N MET A 349 3.19 -8.28 4.56
CA MET A 349 3.82 -8.78 3.36
C MET A 349 4.91 -7.81 2.92
N LEU A 350 6.16 -8.27 2.84
CA LEU A 350 7.28 -7.49 2.29
C LEU A 350 7.96 -8.23 1.14
N SER A 351 8.85 -7.53 0.43
CA SER A 351 9.67 -8.07 -0.66
C SER A 351 11.16 -8.05 -0.33
N LEU A 352 11.55 -8.69 0.78
CA LEU A 352 12.95 -8.75 1.25
C LEU A 352 13.76 -9.86 0.55
N PRO A 353 15.08 -9.69 0.40
CA PRO A 353 15.94 -10.74 -0.13
C PRO A 353 16.08 -11.87 0.90
N HIS A 354 16.26 -13.07 0.38
CA HIS A 354 16.58 -14.24 1.20
C HIS A 354 17.96 -14.12 1.83
N SER A 355 18.14 -14.78 2.98
CA SER A 355 19.46 -14.95 3.57
C SER A 355 20.37 -15.74 2.64
N THR A 356 21.67 -15.46 2.69
CA THR A 356 22.69 -16.22 1.95
C THR A 356 23.38 -17.21 2.87
N ARG A 357 24.19 -18.11 2.32
CA ARG A 357 25.02 -19.03 3.14
C ARG A 357 25.98 -18.29 4.09
N SER A 358 26.34 -17.05 3.78
CA SER A 358 27.36 -16.27 4.49
C SER A 358 26.82 -15.10 5.31
N ALA A 359 25.54 -14.74 5.16
CA ALA A 359 24.94 -13.59 5.81
C ALA A 359 23.42 -13.76 5.97
N PRO A 360 22.84 -13.26 7.08
CA PRO A 360 21.38 -13.18 7.23
C PRO A 360 20.79 -12.21 6.21
N THR A 361 19.46 -12.07 6.19
CA THR A 361 18.80 -11.00 5.43
C THR A 361 19.19 -9.65 6.03
N LEU A 362 19.94 -8.86 5.25
CA LEU A 362 20.38 -7.51 5.59
C LEU A 362 19.47 -6.50 4.87
N LEU A 363 18.99 -5.51 5.61
CA LEU A 363 18.08 -4.49 5.12
C LEU A 363 18.84 -3.23 4.75
N SER A 364 18.43 -2.58 3.67
CA SER A 364 18.75 -1.17 3.48
C SER A 364 17.88 -0.31 4.41
N PRO A 365 18.24 0.95 4.69
CA PRO A 365 17.42 1.89 5.44
C PRO A 365 15.99 2.00 4.91
N GLY A 366 15.80 2.01 3.58
CA GLY A 366 14.46 2.03 3.00
C GLY A 366 13.66 0.76 3.29
N MET A 367 14.31 -0.42 3.26
CA MET A 367 13.63 -1.68 3.61
C MET A 367 13.31 -1.78 5.10
N MET A 368 14.15 -1.21 5.95
CA MET A 368 13.88 -1.08 7.38
C MET A 368 12.73 -0.10 7.65
N GLU A 369 12.73 1.05 6.98
CA GLU A 369 11.65 2.04 7.06
C GLU A 369 10.31 1.42 6.65
N ASN A 370 10.26 0.70 5.52
CA ASN A 370 9.06 -0.02 5.08
C ASN A 370 8.61 -1.08 6.10
N LEU A 371 9.53 -1.85 6.68
CA LEU A 371 9.19 -2.82 7.74
C LEU A 371 8.54 -2.12 8.94
N PHE A 372 9.05 -0.97 9.36
CA PHE A 372 8.50 -0.18 10.46
C PHE A 372 7.13 0.40 10.09
N HIS A 373 6.99 0.95 8.88
CA HIS A 373 5.74 1.46 8.33
C HIS A 373 4.62 0.42 8.40
N GLU A 374 4.86 -0.76 7.82
CA GLU A 374 3.86 -1.84 7.78
C GLU A 374 3.54 -2.40 9.17
N MET A 375 4.52 -2.39 10.07
CA MET A 375 4.29 -2.75 11.47
C MET A 375 3.44 -1.70 12.20
N GLY A 376 3.51 -0.43 11.79
CA GLY A 376 2.60 0.62 12.26
C GLY A 376 1.14 0.31 11.91
N HIS A 377 0.85 -0.14 10.69
CA HIS A 377 -0.48 -0.62 10.32
C HIS A 377 -0.89 -1.88 11.10
N ALA A 378 0.04 -2.82 11.32
CA ALA A 378 -0.23 -4.00 12.12
C ALA A 378 -0.62 -3.62 13.55
N MET A 379 0.13 -2.71 14.20
CA MET A 379 -0.20 -2.21 15.54
C MET A 379 -1.53 -1.44 15.56
N HIS A 380 -1.82 -0.64 14.54
CA HIS A 380 -3.11 0.01 14.39
C HIS A 380 -4.26 -1.01 14.37
N SER A 381 -4.09 -2.14 13.68
CA SER A 381 -5.06 -3.23 13.67
C SER A 381 -5.22 -3.95 15.02
N MET A 382 -4.14 -4.12 15.78
CA MET A 382 -4.16 -4.78 17.09
C MET A 382 -4.79 -3.90 18.17
N LEU A 383 -4.45 -2.61 18.16
CA LEU A 383 -4.86 -1.64 19.18
C LEU A 383 -6.22 -0.99 18.89
N GLY A 384 -6.64 -0.93 17.62
CA GLY A 384 -7.93 -0.40 17.17
C GLY A 384 -9.11 -1.32 17.52
N ARG A 385 -9.29 -1.59 18.82
CA ARG A 385 -10.29 -2.53 19.33
C ARG A 385 -11.65 -1.86 19.47
N THR A 386 -12.58 -2.26 18.62
CA THR A 386 -13.96 -1.77 18.59
C THR A 386 -14.96 -2.91 18.78
N ARG A 387 -16.19 -2.58 19.16
CA ARG A 387 -17.30 -3.54 19.24
C ARG A 387 -17.65 -4.07 17.85
N TYR A 388 -17.65 -3.21 16.83
CA TYR A 388 -18.00 -3.59 15.46
C TYR A 388 -16.78 -3.70 14.54
N GLN A 389 -16.74 -4.77 13.75
CA GLN A 389 -15.69 -5.00 12.75
C GLN A 389 -15.63 -3.91 11.67
N HIS A 390 -16.71 -3.15 11.44
CA HIS A 390 -16.76 -2.11 10.40
C HIS A 390 -15.84 -0.92 10.68
N VAL A 391 -15.47 -0.72 11.95
CA VAL A 391 -14.67 0.42 12.42
C VAL A 391 -13.43 -0.02 13.21
N THR A 392 -13.05 -1.29 13.10
CA THR A 392 -11.86 -1.82 13.80
C THR A 392 -10.57 -1.55 13.03
N GLY A 393 -9.49 -1.32 13.77
CA GLY A 393 -8.15 -1.21 13.20
C GLY A 393 -8.04 -0.11 12.15
N THR A 394 -7.48 -0.46 10.99
CA THR A 394 -7.27 0.47 9.87
C THR A 394 -8.54 0.83 9.09
N ARG A 395 -9.73 0.42 9.54
CA ARG A 395 -11.02 0.79 8.90
C ARG A 395 -11.47 2.18 9.31
N CYS A 396 -10.65 3.16 8.97
CA CYS A 396 -10.86 4.59 9.17
C CYS A 396 -10.72 5.33 7.83
N PRO A 397 -10.92 6.66 7.77
CA PRO A 397 -10.63 7.44 6.57
C PRO A 397 -9.24 7.11 6.00
N THR A 398 -9.15 6.88 4.69
CA THR A 398 -7.92 6.43 4.04
C THR A 398 -6.79 7.46 4.14
N ASP A 399 -7.13 8.75 4.15
CA ASP A 399 -6.18 9.85 4.35
C ASP A 399 -5.72 10.02 5.81
N PHE A 400 -6.26 9.23 6.74
CA PHE A 400 -5.79 9.11 8.12
C PHE A 400 -5.08 7.78 8.42
N ALA A 401 -5.42 6.72 7.68
CA ALA A 401 -4.92 5.37 7.95
C ALA A 401 -3.38 5.26 7.93
N GLU A 402 -2.72 6.17 7.22
CA GLU A 402 -1.27 6.31 7.12
C GLU A 402 -0.61 6.98 8.35
N VAL A 403 -1.36 7.67 9.21
CA VAL A 403 -0.76 8.41 10.33
C VAL A 403 0.05 7.50 11.27
N PRO A 404 -0.45 6.32 11.69
CA PRO A 404 0.33 5.42 12.54
C PRO A 404 1.54 4.80 11.84
N SER A 405 1.45 4.51 10.53
CA SER A 405 2.56 3.93 9.76
C SER A 405 3.67 4.95 9.52
N ILE A 406 3.32 6.17 9.10
CA ILE A 406 4.26 7.29 8.97
C ILE A 406 4.94 7.62 10.31
N LEU A 407 4.23 7.55 11.44
CA LEU A 407 4.85 7.72 12.76
C LEU A 407 5.96 6.69 13.02
N MET A 408 5.79 5.44 12.55
CA MET A 408 6.83 4.42 12.68
C MET A 408 8.05 4.69 11.80
N GLU A 409 7.87 5.31 10.62
CA GLU A 409 8.99 5.78 9.79
C GLU A 409 9.86 6.82 10.51
N TYR A 410 9.24 7.73 11.28
CA TYR A 410 9.99 8.68 12.10
C TYR A 410 10.85 7.98 13.15
N PHE A 411 10.34 6.93 13.79
CA PHE A 411 11.15 6.13 14.72
C PHE A 411 12.26 5.35 14.00
N ALA A 412 11.98 4.79 12.82
CA ALA A 412 12.99 4.10 12.00
C ALA A 412 14.16 5.03 11.61
N ASN A 413 13.89 6.32 11.45
CA ASN A 413 14.88 7.34 11.10
C ASN A 413 15.50 8.08 12.30
N ASP A 414 15.06 7.82 13.53
CA ASP A 414 15.60 8.48 14.72
C ASP A 414 16.83 7.72 15.25
N TYR A 415 17.98 8.41 15.31
CA TYR A 415 19.23 7.81 15.77
C TYR A 415 19.12 7.19 17.18
N ARG A 416 18.28 7.75 18.06
CA ARG A 416 18.09 7.27 19.44
C ARG A 416 17.39 5.92 19.48
N VAL A 417 16.58 5.62 18.48
CA VAL A 417 15.91 4.32 18.33
C VAL A 417 16.84 3.36 17.61
N VAL A 418 17.40 3.76 16.47
CA VAL A 418 18.32 2.93 15.67
C VAL A 418 19.49 2.42 16.52
N ASN A 419 20.10 3.28 17.34
CA ASN A 419 21.22 2.92 18.19
C ASN A 419 20.89 1.82 19.22
N GLN A 420 19.62 1.62 19.56
CA GLN A 420 19.22 0.60 20.54
C GLN A 420 19.37 -0.82 19.99
N PHE A 421 19.10 -1.02 18.69
CA PHE A 421 19.02 -2.37 18.10
C PHE A 421 19.99 -2.61 16.94
N ALA A 422 20.49 -1.56 16.28
CA ALA A 422 21.42 -1.73 15.16
C ALA A 422 22.72 -2.35 15.67
N ARG A 423 23.02 -3.56 15.21
CA ARG A 423 24.21 -4.33 15.60
C ARG A 423 24.77 -5.04 14.40
N HIS A 424 26.07 -4.94 14.20
CA HIS A 424 26.73 -5.59 13.07
C HIS A 424 26.63 -7.12 13.18
N TYR A 425 25.99 -7.79 12.20
CA TYR A 425 25.63 -9.21 12.31
C TYR A 425 26.81 -10.18 12.60
N LYS A 426 28.04 -9.84 12.18
CA LYS A 426 29.24 -10.65 12.48
C LYS A 426 29.95 -10.28 13.78
N THR A 427 30.04 -9.00 14.12
CA THR A 427 30.95 -8.51 15.17
C THR A 427 30.18 -8.15 16.45
N GLY A 428 28.86 -7.98 16.36
CA GLY A 428 28.02 -7.53 17.47
C GLY A 428 28.21 -6.07 17.88
N GLN A 429 29.01 -5.30 17.13
CA GLN A 429 29.24 -3.88 17.37
C GLN A 429 28.01 -3.03 17.17
#